data_AF-A0A8S3UBX5-F1
#
_entry.id   AF-A0A8S3UBX5-F1
#
_cell.length_a   1.000
_cell.length_b   1.000
_cell.length_c   1.000
_cell.angle_alpha   90.00
_cell.angle_beta   90.00
_cell.angle_gamma   90.00
#
_symmetry.space_group_name_H-M   'P 1'
#
loop_
_entity.id
_entity.type
_entity.pdbx_description
1 polymer ?
#
loop_
_entity_poly.entity_id
_entity_poly.type
_entity_poly.pdbx_seq_one_letter_code
_entity_poly.pdbx_strand_id
1 'polypeptide(L)'
;MKHKPDINAQTDDGGNALYFSALNGNIEITRLLLENNADCNICMHSKQSIADTYSNHPRLTLDEERQEWFDFLLEKASSNVRDYISDKSVDYGFDVVVGSSPLHIACFMGRTDVVHCLLNHNVNINMTKEDGTTPLFYACEVGHEDIVRLLLDKGADTQICRLDGKSPLNIATDNGHTSIVMMLTNHTKKEDKLSS
;
A
#
# COMPACT_ATOMS: atom_id res chain seq x y z
N MET A 1 18.19 -17.03 24.43
CA MET A 1 16.83 -16.47 24.59
C MET A 1 16.35 -16.15 23.19
N LYS A 2 15.24 -16.74 22.72
CA LYS A 2 14.76 -16.45 21.35
C LYS A 2 14.28 -15.00 21.33
N HIS A 3 15.00 -14.12 20.65
CA HIS A 3 14.54 -12.75 20.41
C HIS A 3 13.22 -12.84 19.64
N LYS A 4 12.20 -12.09 20.09
CA LYS A 4 10.95 -11.98 19.34
C LYS A 4 11.30 -11.30 18.00
N PRO A 5 10.95 -11.87 16.84
CA PRO A 5 11.25 -11.25 15.56
C PRO A 5 10.59 -9.86 15.49
N ASP A 6 11.29 -8.90 14.91
CA ASP A 6 10.75 -7.56 14.68
C ASP A 6 9.68 -7.64 13.59
N ILE A 7 8.42 -7.41 14.00
CA ILE A 7 7.25 -7.49 13.11
C ILE A 7 7.28 -6.43 12.00
N ASN A 8 8.05 -5.36 12.20
CA ASN A 8 8.19 -4.23 11.29
C ASN A 8 9.50 -4.27 10.50
N ALA A 9 10.27 -5.36 10.59
CA ALA A 9 11.51 -5.51 9.83
C ALA A 9 11.28 -5.29 8.33
N GLN A 10 12.17 -4.50 7.72
CA GLN A 10 12.13 -4.14 6.31
C GLN A 10 13.23 -4.86 5.53
N THR A 11 12.92 -5.22 4.29
CA THR A 11 13.89 -5.57 3.25
C THR A 11 14.68 -4.32 2.84
N ASP A 12 15.75 -4.49 2.06
CA ASP A 12 16.62 -3.37 1.67
C ASP A 12 15.95 -2.36 0.71
N ASP A 13 14.85 -2.76 0.07
CA ASP A 13 13.95 -1.90 -0.70
C ASP A 13 12.77 -1.35 0.14
N GLY A 14 12.74 -1.63 1.45
CA GLY A 14 11.78 -1.08 2.41
C GLY A 14 10.50 -1.89 2.59
N GLY A 15 10.37 -3.05 1.96
CA GLY A 15 9.21 -3.92 2.11
C GLY A 15 9.17 -4.61 3.46
N ASN A 16 8.02 -4.56 4.14
CA ASN A 16 7.78 -5.32 5.37
C ASN A 16 6.68 -6.38 5.17
N ALA A 17 6.53 -7.27 6.15
CA ALA A 17 5.55 -8.36 6.07
C ALA A 17 4.12 -7.88 5.79
N LEU A 18 3.74 -6.73 6.34
CA LEU A 18 2.40 -6.16 6.17
C LEU A 18 2.18 -5.60 4.76
N TYR A 19 3.20 -4.98 4.15
CA TYR A 19 3.16 -4.56 2.76
C TYR A 19 2.96 -5.76 1.84
N PHE A 20 3.74 -6.83 2.03
CA PHE A 20 3.63 -8.02 1.19
C PHE A 20 2.31 -8.77 1.40
N SER A 21 1.78 -8.83 2.63
CA SER A 21 0.46 -9.42 2.85
C SER A 21 -0.64 -8.60 2.19
N ALA A 22 -0.52 -7.28 2.21
CA ALA A 22 -1.48 -6.37 1.57
C ALA A 22 -1.44 -6.46 0.05
N LEU A 23 -0.25 -6.47 -0.56
CA LEU A 23 -0.03 -6.69 -1.99
C LEU A 23 -0.67 -7.99 -2.50
N ASN A 24 -0.44 -9.08 -1.76
CA ASN A 24 -0.92 -10.42 -2.13
C ASN A 24 -2.41 -10.66 -1.80
N GLY A 25 -3.07 -9.76 -1.04
CA GLY A 25 -4.44 -9.99 -0.60
C GLY A 25 -4.55 -11.05 0.50
N ASN A 26 -3.49 -11.32 1.24
CA ASN A 26 -3.49 -12.32 2.31
C ASN A 26 -4.13 -11.72 3.57
N ILE A 27 -5.46 -11.75 3.65
CA ILE A 27 -6.23 -11.15 4.75
C ILE A 27 -5.90 -11.74 6.12
N GLU A 28 -5.71 -13.06 6.22
CA GLU A 28 -5.41 -13.72 7.49
C GLU A 28 -4.04 -13.29 8.05
N ILE A 29 -3.02 -13.20 7.19
CA ILE A 29 -1.69 -12.71 7.57
C ILE A 29 -1.77 -11.22 7.92
N THR A 30 -2.47 -10.43 7.12
CA THR A 30 -2.67 -9.00 7.37
C THR A 30 -3.28 -8.77 8.75
N ARG A 31 -4.35 -9.50 9.07
CA ARG A 31 -5.02 -9.43 10.37
C ARG A 31 -4.07 -9.84 11.50
N LEU A 32 -3.38 -10.97 11.35
CA LEU A 32 -2.43 -11.46 12.36
C LEU A 32 -1.32 -10.44 12.64
N LEU A 33 -0.79 -9.80 11.61
CA LEU A 33 0.25 -8.78 11.74
C LEU A 33 -0.27 -7.55 12.49
N LEU A 34 -1.44 -7.06 12.11
CA LEU A 34 -2.07 -5.89 12.76
C LEU A 34 -2.46 -6.18 14.22
N GLU A 35 -2.98 -7.37 14.52
CA GLU A 35 -3.28 -7.83 15.89
C GLU A 35 -2.01 -7.93 16.76
N ASN A 36 -0.84 -8.08 16.14
CA ASN A 36 0.45 -8.08 16.81
C ASN A 36 1.17 -6.71 16.76
N ASN A 37 0.42 -5.63 16.52
CA ASN A 37 0.89 -4.24 16.48
C ASN A 37 1.90 -3.95 15.35
N ALA A 38 1.76 -4.58 14.18
CA ALA A 38 2.47 -4.14 12.99
C ALA A 38 2.08 -2.69 12.63
N ASP A 39 3.08 -1.88 12.27
CA ASP A 39 2.84 -0.50 11.84
C ASP A 39 2.36 -0.49 10.38
N CYS A 40 1.12 -0.06 10.19
CA CYS A 40 0.45 0.02 8.89
C CYS A 40 0.87 1.22 8.03
N ASN A 41 1.77 2.07 8.53
CA ASN A 41 2.23 3.28 7.85
C ASN A 41 3.68 3.17 7.33
N ILE A 42 4.34 2.03 7.50
CA ILE A 42 5.68 1.80 6.95
C ILE A 42 5.59 1.65 5.43
N CYS A 43 6.40 2.42 4.70
CA CYS A 43 6.44 2.43 3.25
C CYS A 43 7.71 1.78 2.70
N MET A 44 7.64 1.35 1.44
CA MET A 44 8.82 1.03 0.63
C MET A 44 9.79 2.22 0.60
N HIS A 45 11.09 1.96 0.53
CA HIS A 45 12.10 3.01 0.53
C HIS A 45 12.12 3.82 -0.76
N SER A 46 12.47 5.10 -0.59
CA SER A 46 12.64 6.14 -1.61
C SER A 46 13.96 5.98 -2.39
N LYS A 47 14.01 6.38 -3.68
CA LYS A 47 15.24 6.38 -4.51
C LYS A 47 16.44 7.07 -3.85
N GLN A 48 16.21 8.06 -2.98
CA GLN A 48 17.29 8.78 -2.29
C GLN A 48 18.01 7.87 -1.29
N SER A 49 17.28 7.03 -0.56
CA SER A 49 17.84 6.03 0.34
C SER A 49 18.51 4.89 -0.44
N ILE A 50 17.96 4.55 -1.61
CA ILE A 50 18.45 3.45 -2.45
C ILE A 50 19.84 3.76 -3.06
N ALA A 51 20.11 5.03 -3.42
CA ALA A 51 21.42 5.46 -3.93
C ALA A 51 22.53 5.38 -2.87
N ASP A 52 22.20 5.64 -1.60
CA ASP A 52 23.12 5.51 -0.47
C ASP A 52 23.37 4.03 -0.09
N THR A 53 22.36 3.16 -0.26
CA THR A 53 22.47 1.71 0.00
C THR A 53 23.32 0.98 -1.07
N TYR A 54 23.20 1.34 -2.36
CA TYR A 54 23.93 0.68 -3.45
C TYR A 54 25.38 1.12 -3.64
N SER A 55 25.80 2.21 -3.00
CA SER A 55 27.18 2.70 -3.11
C SER A 55 28.14 2.05 -2.12
N ASN A 56 27.66 1.28 -1.12
CA ASN A 56 28.50 0.76 -0.03
C ASN A 56 28.34 -0.72 0.36
N HIS A 57 27.61 -1.58 -0.38
CA HIS A 57 27.52 -3.00 -0.02
C HIS A 57 27.79 -3.98 -1.17
N PRO A 58 28.70 -4.96 -1.01
CA PRO A 58 28.80 -6.10 -1.91
C PRO A 58 27.53 -6.96 -1.79
N ARG A 59 27.07 -7.48 -2.93
CA ARG A 59 25.92 -8.39 -3.14
C ARG A 59 25.37 -9.02 -1.85
N LEU A 60 24.16 -8.59 -1.50
CA LEU A 60 23.40 -8.93 -0.30
C LEU A 60 23.24 -10.45 -0.10
N THR A 61 23.86 -10.95 0.96
CA THR A 61 23.38 -12.12 1.69
C THR A 61 22.40 -11.61 2.75
N LEU A 62 21.15 -12.06 2.69
CA LEU A 62 20.21 -11.91 3.80
C LEU A 62 20.87 -12.49 5.06
N ASP A 63 20.97 -11.67 6.10
CA ASP A 63 21.41 -12.07 7.43
C ASP A 63 20.55 -13.25 7.91
N GLU A 64 21.17 -14.31 8.44
CA GLU A 64 20.51 -15.62 8.71
C GLU A 64 19.22 -15.48 9.54
N GLU A 65 19.17 -14.54 10.48
CA GLU A 65 17.99 -14.25 11.30
C GLU A 65 16.83 -13.64 10.51
N ARG A 66 17.16 -12.78 9.52
CA ARG A 66 16.18 -12.20 8.59
C ARG A 66 15.65 -13.28 7.67
N GLN A 67 16.52 -14.19 7.21
CA GLN A 67 16.16 -15.34 6.39
C GLN A 67 15.21 -16.30 7.12
N GLU A 68 15.47 -16.63 8.39
CA GLU A 68 14.60 -17.52 9.19
C GLU A 68 13.19 -16.95 9.39
N TRP A 69 13.08 -15.64 9.63
CA TRP A 69 11.77 -14.97 9.78
C TRP A 69 11.01 -14.90 8.45
N PHE A 70 11.71 -14.61 7.35
CA PHE A 70 11.12 -14.68 6.01
C PHE A 70 10.67 -16.09 5.66
N ASP A 71 11.47 -17.11 5.96
CA ASP A 71 11.14 -18.52 5.73
C ASP A 71 9.95 -18.97 6.59
N PHE A 72 9.84 -18.51 7.84
CA PHE A 72 8.67 -18.74 8.71
C PHE A 72 7.39 -18.12 8.14
N LEU A 73 7.46 -16.87 7.65
CA LEU A 73 6.32 -16.21 7.01
C LEU A 73 5.95 -16.92 5.70
N LEU A 74 6.93 -17.38 4.92
CA LEU A 74 6.74 -18.15 3.69
C LEU A 74 6.16 -19.54 3.94
N GLU A 75 6.50 -20.19 5.05
CA GLU A 75 5.92 -21.47 5.49
C GLU A 75 4.44 -21.32 5.85
N LYS A 76 4.05 -20.17 6.41
CA LYS A 76 2.67 -19.86 6.81
C LYS A 76 1.85 -19.21 5.71
N ALA A 77 2.49 -18.63 4.70
CA ALA A 77 1.83 -18.04 3.56
C ALA A 77 1.45 -19.09 2.51
N SER A 78 0.37 -18.82 1.78
CA SER A 78 -0.03 -19.63 0.62
C SER A 78 1.11 -19.70 -0.41
N SER A 79 1.15 -20.76 -1.23
CA SER A 79 2.19 -21.03 -2.26
C SER A 79 2.56 -19.80 -3.11
N ASN A 80 1.60 -18.89 -3.29
CA ASN A 80 1.72 -17.68 -4.08
C ASN A 80 2.78 -16.69 -3.57
N VAL A 81 3.10 -16.65 -2.26
CA VAL A 81 4.14 -15.73 -1.74
C VAL A 81 5.54 -16.22 -2.12
N ARG A 82 5.75 -17.54 -2.15
CA ARG A 82 6.99 -18.18 -2.60
C ARG A 82 7.21 -17.95 -4.10
N ASP A 83 6.13 -18.00 -4.88
CA ASP A 83 6.17 -17.66 -6.29
C ASP A 83 6.55 -16.18 -6.45
N TYR A 84 5.93 -15.23 -5.74
CA TYR A 84 6.19 -13.78 -5.87
C TYR A 84 7.62 -13.33 -5.50
N ILE A 85 8.22 -13.88 -4.43
CA ILE A 85 9.61 -13.54 -4.08
C ILE A 85 10.60 -14.08 -5.13
N SER A 86 10.25 -15.18 -5.82
CA SER A 86 11.11 -15.77 -6.86
C SER A 86 10.77 -15.32 -8.29
N ASP A 87 9.53 -14.88 -8.52
CA ASP A 87 8.95 -14.65 -9.83
C ASP A 87 8.90 -13.17 -10.13
N LYS A 88 9.97 -12.71 -10.79
CA LYS A 88 10.11 -11.38 -11.38
C LYS A 88 9.16 -11.13 -12.58
N SER A 89 8.13 -11.98 -12.80
CA SER A 89 7.30 -11.92 -14.01
C SER A 89 6.14 -10.92 -13.95
N VAL A 90 5.73 -10.45 -12.77
CA VAL A 90 4.69 -9.42 -12.65
C VAL A 90 5.33 -8.05 -12.43
N ASP A 91 5.57 -7.33 -13.52
CA ASP A 91 6.06 -5.96 -13.50
C ASP A 91 4.91 -5.00 -13.16
N TYR A 92 4.73 -4.73 -11.86
CA TYR A 92 3.78 -3.71 -11.39
C TYR A 92 4.28 -2.27 -11.62
N GLY A 93 5.44 -2.09 -12.27
CA GLY A 93 6.08 -0.81 -12.47
C GLY A 93 6.82 -0.34 -11.22
N PHE A 94 8.09 0.02 -11.36
CA PHE A 94 8.93 0.51 -10.27
C PHE A 94 8.31 1.69 -9.51
N ASP A 95 7.60 2.56 -10.22
CA ASP A 95 6.98 3.77 -9.65
C ASP A 95 5.78 3.46 -8.74
N VAL A 96 5.17 2.27 -8.83
CA VAL A 96 4.08 1.85 -7.92
C VAL A 96 4.65 1.40 -6.57
N VAL A 97 5.81 0.76 -6.60
CA VAL A 97 6.42 0.18 -5.42
C VAL A 97 7.10 1.26 -4.57
N VAL A 98 7.86 2.17 -5.16
CA VAL A 98 8.64 3.15 -4.37
C VAL A 98 7.76 4.12 -3.56
N GLY A 99 8.05 4.23 -2.26
CA GLY A 99 7.35 5.13 -1.34
C GLY A 99 5.91 4.74 -1.01
N SER A 100 5.41 3.60 -1.51
CA SER A 100 4.04 3.17 -1.27
C SER A 100 3.91 2.43 0.07
N SER A 101 2.75 2.61 0.71
CA SER A 101 2.39 1.95 1.97
C SER A 101 1.52 0.71 1.73
N PRO A 102 1.26 -0.14 2.74
CA PRO A 102 0.33 -1.26 2.64
C PRO A 102 -1.05 -0.85 2.10
N LEU A 103 -1.53 0.34 2.47
CA LEU A 103 -2.82 0.84 1.99
C LEU A 103 -2.78 1.25 0.51
N HIS A 104 -1.69 1.89 0.06
CA HIS A 104 -1.52 2.23 -1.36
C HIS A 104 -1.60 0.98 -2.23
N ILE A 105 -0.81 -0.04 -1.88
CA ILE A 105 -0.71 -1.24 -2.70
C ILE A 105 -1.98 -2.08 -2.64
N ALA A 106 -2.65 -2.15 -1.48
CA ALA A 106 -3.96 -2.80 -1.37
C ALA A 106 -5.03 -2.11 -2.24
N CYS A 107 -5.02 -0.78 -2.29
CA CYS A 107 -5.91 0.01 -3.14
C CYS A 107 -5.61 -0.21 -4.61
N PHE A 108 -4.35 -0.18 -5.04
CA PHE A 108 -3.95 -0.43 -6.43
C PHE A 108 -4.32 -1.85 -6.89
N MET A 109 -4.05 -2.86 -6.06
CA MET A 109 -4.30 -4.28 -6.37
C MET A 109 -5.77 -4.71 -6.23
N GLY A 110 -6.66 -3.84 -5.76
CA GLY A 110 -8.07 -4.17 -5.59
C GLY A 110 -8.36 -5.11 -4.42
N ARG A 111 -7.54 -5.09 -3.35
CA ARG A 111 -7.69 -5.97 -2.18
C ARG A 111 -8.68 -5.39 -1.17
N THR A 112 -9.97 -5.42 -1.50
CA THR A 112 -11.04 -4.76 -0.72
C THR A 112 -11.07 -5.19 0.76
N ASP A 113 -10.88 -6.48 1.03
CA ASP A 113 -10.83 -7.04 2.39
C ASP A 113 -9.62 -6.55 3.20
N VAL A 114 -8.44 -6.51 2.58
CA VAL A 114 -7.23 -5.94 3.17
C VAL A 114 -7.40 -4.44 3.42
N VAL A 115 -7.93 -3.68 2.44
CA VAL A 115 -8.21 -2.24 2.63
C VAL A 115 -9.14 -2.04 3.82
N HIS A 116 -10.23 -2.79 3.90
CA HIS A 116 -11.15 -2.73 5.04
C HIS A 116 -10.47 -3.08 6.36
N CYS A 117 -9.57 -4.06 6.38
CA CYS A 117 -8.79 -4.41 7.57
C CYS A 117 -7.86 -3.27 8.00
N LEU A 118 -7.09 -2.69 7.06
CA LEU A 118 -6.16 -1.59 7.32
C LEU A 118 -6.88 -0.34 7.84
N LEU A 119 -8.03 0.02 7.25
CA LEU A 119 -8.85 1.19 7.63
C LEU A 119 -9.54 1.06 9.00
N ASN A 120 -9.49 -0.11 9.63
CA ASN A 120 -9.92 -0.31 11.02
C ASN A 120 -8.76 -0.24 12.03
N HIS A 121 -7.56 0.07 11.55
CA HIS A 121 -6.37 0.32 12.36
C HIS A 121 -5.88 1.76 12.13
N ASN A 122 -4.84 2.19 12.86
CA ASN A 122 -4.29 3.57 12.83
C ASN A 122 -3.54 3.91 11.52
N VAL A 123 -4.12 3.59 10.37
CA VAL A 123 -3.56 3.90 9.06
C VAL A 123 -3.82 5.35 8.68
N ASN A 124 -2.81 6.01 8.13
CA ASN A 124 -2.98 7.32 7.52
C ASN A 124 -3.62 7.15 6.13
N ILE A 125 -4.94 7.34 6.07
CA ILE A 125 -5.74 7.20 4.84
C ILE A 125 -5.31 8.16 3.72
N ASN A 126 -4.73 9.31 4.08
CA ASN A 126 -4.32 10.38 3.17
C ASN A 126 -2.80 10.43 2.99
N MET A 127 -2.09 9.36 3.36
CA MET A 127 -0.64 9.27 3.15
C MET A 127 -0.32 9.43 1.67
N THR A 128 0.71 10.22 1.37
CA THR A 128 1.20 10.43 0.00
C THR A 128 2.57 9.80 -0.18
N LYS A 129 2.79 9.10 -1.30
CA LYS A 129 4.17 8.77 -1.75
C LYS A 129 4.85 10.01 -2.37
N GLU A 130 6.11 9.88 -2.79
CA GLU A 130 6.96 11.01 -3.23
C GLU A 130 6.35 11.87 -4.35
N ASP A 131 5.56 11.27 -5.24
CA ASP A 131 4.92 12.00 -6.33
C ASP A 131 3.57 12.63 -5.94
N GLY A 132 3.17 12.54 -4.67
CA GLY A 132 1.88 13.04 -4.17
C GLY A 132 0.71 12.07 -4.35
N THR A 133 0.92 10.85 -4.85
CA THR A 133 -0.14 9.86 -5.01
C THR A 133 -0.65 9.39 -3.65
N THR A 134 -1.98 9.35 -3.47
CA THR A 134 -2.67 8.81 -2.30
C THR A 134 -3.28 7.43 -2.58
N PRO A 135 -3.70 6.65 -1.56
CA PRO A 135 -4.45 5.42 -1.77
C PRO A 135 -5.75 5.63 -2.54
N LEU A 136 -6.45 6.74 -2.30
CA LEU A 136 -7.65 7.11 -3.05
C LEU A 136 -7.34 7.34 -4.53
N PHE A 137 -6.24 8.04 -4.85
CA PHE A 137 -5.82 8.24 -6.24
C PHE A 137 -5.64 6.90 -6.96
N TYR A 138 -4.96 5.91 -6.34
CA TYR A 138 -4.81 4.59 -6.95
C TYR A 138 -6.12 3.84 -7.15
N ALA A 139 -7.02 3.86 -6.15
CA ALA A 139 -8.34 3.24 -6.29
C ALA A 139 -9.14 3.87 -7.46
N CYS A 140 -9.03 5.19 -7.62
CA CYS A 140 -9.65 5.95 -8.71
C CYS A 140 -8.98 5.70 -10.07
N GLU A 141 -7.66 5.55 -10.12
CA GLU A 141 -6.91 5.28 -11.35
C GLU A 141 -7.29 3.91 -11.92
N VAL A 142 -7.27 2.88 -11.08
CA VAL A 142 -7.52 1.50 -11.54
C VAL A 142 -9.03 1.24 -11.74
N GLY A 143 -9.90 1.90 -10.97
CA GLY A 143 -11.35 1.76 -11.12
C GLY A 143 -12.03 0.92 -10.05
N HIS A 144 -11.42 0.77 -8.87
CA HIS A 144 -11.95 -0.08 -7.79
C HIS A 144 -13.06 0.63 -6.99
N GLU A 145 -14.27 0.61 -7.54
CA GLU A 145 -15.45 1.31 -7.00
C GLU A 145 -15.70 1.07 -5.50
N ASP A 146 -15.61 -0.17 -5.04
CA ASP A 146 -15.87 -0.51 -3.64
C ASP A 146 -14.80 0.03 -2.69
N ILE A 147 -13.55 0.06 -3.15
CA ILE A 147 -12.43 0.64 -2.39
C ILE A 147 -12.58 2.16 -2.34
N VAL A 148 -12.93 2.81 -3.46
CA VAL A 148 -13.21 4.25 -3.47
C VAL A 148 -14.30 4.60 -2.46
N ARG A 149 -15.44 3.89 -2.51
CA ARG A 149 -16.56 4.09 -1.58
C ARG A 149 -16.10 3.96 -0.13
N LEU A 150 -15.35 2.90 0.18
CA LEU A 150 -14.86 2.63 1.52
C LEU A 150 -13.88 3.71 2.03
N LEU A 151 -12.99 4.19 1.17
CA LEU A 151 -12.06 5.28 1.51
C LEU A 151 -12.82 6.59 1.78
N LEU A 152 -13.80 6.92 0.94
CA LEU A 152 -14.64 8.11 1.11
C LEU A 152 -15.47 8.07 2.40
N ASP A 153 -16.03 6.90 2.73
CA ASP A 153 -16.78 6.69 3.97
C ASP A 153 -15.89 6.83 5.22
N LYS A 154 -14.59 6.56 5.08
CA LYS A 154 -13.56 6.72 6.13
C LYS A 154 -12.91 8.11 6.14
N GLY A 155 -13.35 9.03 5.30
CA GLY A 155 -12.89 10.42 5.28
C GLY A 155 -11.59 10.65 4.50
N ALA A 156 -11.35 9.87 3.44
CA ALA A 156 -10.27 10.17 2.50
C ALA A 156 -10.49 11.54 1.85
N ASP A 157 -9.42 12.34 1.78
CA ASP A 157 -9.45 13.68 1.20
C ASP A 157 -9.42 13.59 -0.34
N THR A 158 -10.47 14.07 -0.98
CA THR A 158 -10.61 14.04 -2.44
C THR A 158 -9.85 15.16 -3.16
N GLN A 159 -9.28 16.12 -2.41
CA GLN A 159 -8.59 17.30 -2.93
C GLN A 159 -7.07 17.14 -3.02
N ILE A 160 -6.50 16.07 -2.45
CA ILE A 160 -5.06 15.81 -2.55
C ILE A 160 -4.71 15.41 -3.97
N CYS A 161 -3.94 16.26 -4.64
CA CYS A 161 -3.47 16.06 -6.01
C CYS A 161 -2.05 15.50 -6.04
N ARG A 162 -1.77 14.72 -7.08
CA ARG A 162 -0.39 14.35 -7.46
C ARG A 162 0.41 15.59 -7.87
N LEU A 163 1.74 15.51 -7.88
CA LEU A 163 2.63 16.63 -8.22
C LEU A 163 2.41 17.21 -9.62
N ASP A 164 1.83 16.45 -10.54
CA ASP A 164 1.45 16.96 -11.88
C ASP A 164 0.09 17.68 -11.89
N GLY A 165 -0.53 17.85 -10.72
CA GLY A 165 -1.81 18.53 -10.54
C GLY A 165 -3.04 17.65 -10.79
N LYS A 166 -2.89 16.35 -11.09
CA LYS A 166 -4.04 15.46 -11.24
C LYS A 166 -4.66 15.11 -9.89
N SER A 167 -5.95 15.38 -9.74
CA SER A 167 -6.77 14.93 -8.62
C SER A 167 -7.32 13.51 -8.84
N PRO A 168 -7.84 12.84 -7.79
CA PRO A 168 -8.58 11.60 -7.92
C PRO A 168 -9.75 11.68 -8.91
N LEU A 169 -10.42 12.84 -8.98
CA LEU A 169 -11.50 13.09 -9.95
C LEU A 169 -10.96 13.16 -11.39
N ASN A 170 -9.82 13.82 -11.60
CA ASN A 170 -9.22 13.95 -12.92
C ASN A 170 -8.82 12.58 -13.46
N ILE A 171 -8.13 11.75 -12.67
CA ILE A 171 -7.68 10.42 -13.13
C ILE A 171 -8.86 9.46 -13.37
N ALA A 172 -9.90 9.50 -12.53
CA ALA A 172 -11.11 8.71 -12.76
C ALA A 172 -11.84 9.14 -14.06
N THR A 173 -11.82 10.44 -14.37
CA THR A 173 -12.40 10.98 -15.61
C THR A 173 -11.57 10.59 -16.83
N ASP A 174 -10.25 10.77 -16.77
CA ASP A 174 -9.30 10.40 -17.82
C ASP A 174 -9.45 8.92 -18.21
N ASN A 175 -9.65 8.05 -17.23
CA ASN A 175 -9.79 6.60 -17.42
C ASN A 175 -11.24 6.14 -17.69
N GLY A 176 -12.23 7.04 -17.69
CA GLY A 176 -13.62 6.72 -18.03
C GLY A 176 -14.44 6.04 -16.92
N HIS A 177 -13.97 6.08 -15.67
CA HIS A 177 -14.62 5.43 -14.52
C HIS A 177 -15.83 6.21 -14.02
N THR A 178 -16.91 6.16 -14.80
CA THR A 178 -18.11 7.01 -14.63
C THR A 178 -18.74 6.88 -13.24
N SER A 179 -18.82 5.67 -12.68
CA SER A 179 -19.35 5.43 -11.33
C SER A 179 -18.53 6.15 -10.26
N ILE A 180 -17.20 6.11 -10.37
CA ILE A 180 -16.27 6.76 -9.44
C ILE A 180 -16.39 8.28 -9.54
N VAL A 181 -16.48 8.81 -10.76
CA VAL A 181 -16.74 10.25 -11.00
C VAL A 181 -18.04 10.68 -10.31
N MET A 182 -19.11 9.89 -10.43
CA MET A 182 -20.36 10.15 -9.72
C MET A 182 -20.20 10.08 -8.19
N MET A 183 -19.43 9.14 -7.65
CA MET A 183 -19.17 9.06 -6.21
C MET A 183 -18.43 10.30 -5.69
N LEU A 184 -17.34 10.69 -6.35
CA LEU A 184 -16.51 11.83 -5.96
C LEU A 184 -17.29 13.15 -6.05
N THR A 185 -18.02 13.39 -7.15
CA THR A 185 -18.80 14.64 -7.34
C THR A 185 -19.99 14.77 -6.40
N ASN A 186 -20.54 13.66 -5.90
CA ASN A 186 -21.60 13.68 -4.89
C ASN A 186 -21.05 13.87 -3.48
N HIS A 187 -19.82 13.43 -3.23
CA HIS A 187 -19.14 13.59 -1.96
C HIS A 187 -18.71 15.05 -1.74
N THR A 188 -18.11 15.70 -2.74
CA THR A 188 -17.71 17.12 -2.66
C THR A 188 -18.89 18.07 -2.36
N LYS A 189 -20.05 17.84 -2.97
CA LYS A 189 -21.27 18.63 -2.70
C LYS A 189 -21.76 18.54 -1.24
N LYS A 190 -21.43 17.46 -0.52
CA LYS A 190 -21.78 17.35 0.91
C LYS A 190 -20.86 18.22 1.76
N GLU A 191 -19.57 18.26 1.44
CA GLU A 191 -18.59 19.07 2.16
C GLU A 191 -18.92 20.57 2.07
N ASP A 192 -19.24 21.06 0.87
CA ASP A 192 -19.60 22.48 0.66
C ASP A 192 -20.84 22.94 1.46
N LYS A 193 -21.81 22.03 1.67
CA LYS A 193 -23.05 22.29 2.42
C LYS A 193 -22.87 22.25 3.94
N LEU A 194 -21.81 21.62 4.44
CA LEU A 194 -21.49 21.60 5.87
C LEU A 194 -20.66 22.83 6.28
N SER A 195 -20.04 23.50 5.31
CA SER A 195 -19.26 24.73 5.48
C SER A 195 -20.02 26.05 5.23
N SER A 196 -21.32 25.99 4.90
CA SER A 196 -22.17 27.16 4.62
C SER A 196 -23.31 27.32 5.63
#